data_AF-A0A352AQQ3-F1
#
_entry.id   AF-A0A352AQQ3-F1
#
_cell.length_a   1.000
_cell.length_b   1.000
_cell.length_c   1.000
_cell.angle_alpha   90.00
_cell.angle_beta   90.00
_cell.angle_gamma   90.00
#
_symmetry.space_group_name_H-M   'P 1'
#
loop_
_entity.id
_entity.type
_entity.pdbx_description
1 polymer ?
#
loop_
_entity_poly.entity_id
_entity_poly.type
_entity_poly.pdbx_seq_one_letter_code
_entity_poly.pdbx_strand_id
1 'polypeptide(L)'
;MNQLFGDFIEQFPPEQDSLELTFSPSSRPIKKRWRNNRLSAHFVADYFTNFLPIDEADHEHRLKESKNAVSYVANELLENAMKFHDEGSKNKVKFGIHFLEEEDDVTAVIFATNNVKPEGVDKLKEFIEELLSSDPNDMYVSQIEKSAEEGGDSSGLGLLTMINDYSAQMGWNLETVQGESSGTIVTTMAQVKI
;
A
#
# COMPACT_ATOMS: atom_id res chain seq x y z
N MET A 1 -7.15 -16.68 12.24
CA MET A 1 -8.43 -16.22 11.67
C MET A 1 -8.07 -15.28 10.54
N ASN A 2 -8.71 -15.40 9.37
CA ASN A 2 -8.42 -14.55 8.22
C ASN A 2 -9.64 -13.68 7.89
N GLN A 3 -9.43 -12.40 7.57
CA GLN A 3 -10.49 -11.45 7.22
C GLN A 3 -10.05 -10.62 6.01
N LEU A 4 -10.90 -10.55 4.99
CA LEU A 4 -10.65 -9.83 3.75
C LEU A 4 -11.59 -8.62 3.66
N PHE A 5 -11.08 -7.51 3.15
CA PHE A 5 -11.83 -6.27 2.96
C PHE A 5 -11.48 -5.63 1.63
N GLY A 6 -12.43 -4.88 1.06
CA GLY A 6 -12.25 -4.18 -0.21
C GLY A 6 -11.98 -5.14 -1.38
N ASP A 7 -11.26 -4.65 -2.38
CA ASP A 7 -10.96 -5.38 -3.61
C ASP A 7 -9.67 -6.21 -3.48
N PHE A 8 -9.50 -6.96 -2.38
CA PHE A 8 -8.27 -7.74 -2.15
C PHE A 8 -8.14 -8.92 -3.12
N ILE A 9 -6.98 -9.05 -3.76
CA ILE A 9 -6.66 -10.18 -4.65
C ILE A 9 -5.90 -11.24 -3.85
N GLU A 10 -6.53 -12.39 -3.64
CA GLU A 10 -5.92 -13.50 -2.90
C GLU A 10 -4.90 -14.29 -3.73
N GLN A 11 -5.10 -14.37 -5.04
CA GLN A 11 -4.31 -15.19 -5.93
C GLN A 11 -4.01 -14.44 -7.22
N PHE A 12 -2.72 -14.17 -7.45
CA PHE A 12 -2.23 -13.63 -8.70
C PHE A 12 -1.99 -14.78 -9.71
N PRO A 13 -2.23 -14.55 -11.00
CA PRO A 13 -1.83 -15.49 -12.05
C PRO A 13 -0.34 -15.86 -11.92
N PRO A 14 0.03 -17.15 -11.92
CA PRO A 14 1.42 -17.56 -11.70
C PRO A 14 2.36 -17.21 -12.85
N GLU A 15 1.81 -16.89 -14.02
CA GLU A 15 2.53 -16.50 -15.23
C GLU A 15 2.92 -15.01 -15.22
N GLN A 16 2.37 -14.21 -14.30
CA GLN A 16 2.62 -12.76 -14.26
C GLN A 16 3.84 -12.43 -13.40
N ASP A 17 4.68 -11.53 -13.93
CA ASP A 17 5.87 -11.05 -13.24
C ASP A 17 5.51 -10.28 -11.97
N SER A 18 6.39 -10.34 -10.98
CA SER A 18 6.28 -9.58 -9.74
C SER A 18 7.65 -9.22 -9.19
N LEU A 19 7.69 -8.11 -8.46
CA LEU A 19 8.87 -7.68 -7.72
C LEU A 19 8.52 -7.57 -6.24
N GLU A 20 9.19 -8.37 -5.41
CA GLU A 20 9.02 -8.34 -3.96
C GLU A 20 10.32 -7.96 -3.24
N LEU A 21 10.22 -6.98 -2.35
CA LEU A 21 11.24 -6.58 -1.39
C LEU A 21 10.83 -7.04 0.01
N THR A 22 11.77 -7.68 0.71
CA THR A 22 11.54 -8.16 2.08
C THR A 22 12.57 -7.55 3.04
N PHE A 23 12.06 -6.98 4.15
CA PHE A 23 12.86 -6.30 5.15
C PHE A 23 12.85 -7.05 6.48
N SER A 24 14.01 -7.54 6.90
CA SER A 24 14.18 -8.21 8.20
C SER A 24 14.38 -7.21 9.35
N PRO A 25 13.67 -7.39 10.48
CA PRO A 25 13.78 -6.51 11.67
C PRO A 25 15.19 -6.43 12.27
N SER A 26 15.97 -7.51 12.17
CA SER A 26 17.24 -7.70 12.89
C SER A 26 18.48 -7.06 12.23
N SER A 27 18.38 -6.56 11.00
CA SER A 27 19.57 -6.15 10.22
C SER A 27 19.98 -4.69 10.43
N ARG A 28 19.01 -3.79 10.64
CA ARG A 28 19.13 -2.37 11.04
C ARG A 28 17.75 -1.97 11.61
N PRO A 29 17.66 -1.05 12.60
CA PRO A 29 16.35 -0.61 13.11
C PRO A 29 15.46 -0.20 11.94
N ILE A 30 14.24 -0.73 11.87
CA ILE A 30 13.30 -0.50 10.78
C ILE A 30 13.09 1.01 10.52
N LYS A 31 13.15 1.80 11.61
CA LYS A 31 13.14 3.28 11.60
C LYS A 31 14.28 3.94 10.80
N LYS A 32 15.45 3.32 10.68
CA LYS A 32 16.52 3.83 9.81
C LYS A 32 16.27 3.52 8.34
N ARG A 33 15.52 2.44 8.03
CA ARG A 33 15.05 2.14 6.68
C ARG A 33 13.88 3.02 6.26
N TRP A 34 13.05 3.48 7.21
CA TRP A 34 11.98 4.45 6.96
C TRP A 34 12.48 5.68 6.18
N ARG A 35 13.66 6.22 6.53
CA ARG A 35 14.31 7.31 5.77
C ARG A 35 14.59 7.00 4.30
N ASN A 36 14.60 5.72 3.93
CA ASN A 36 14.86 5.21 2.59
C ASN A 36 13.59 4.64 1.93
N ASN A 37 12.38 4.81 2.51
CA ASN A 37 11.14 4.32 1.89
C ASN A 37 10.97 4.91 0.49
N ARG A 38 11.22 6.21 0.34
CA ARG A 38 11.24 6.89 -0.95
C ARG A 38 12.17 6.22 -1.97
N LEU A 39 13.34 5.73 -1.54
CA LEU A 39 14.26 5.03 -2.44
C LEU A 39 13.67 3.70 -2.93
N SER A 40 13.02 2.94 -2.05
CA SER A 40 12.40 1.66 -2.40
C SER A 40 11.19 1.86 -3.31
N ALA A 41 10.37 2.88 -3.02
CA ALA A 41 9.21 3.25 -3.83
C ALA A 41 9.63 3.75 -5.22
N HIS A 42 10.65 4.62 -5.31
CA HIS A 42 11.19 5.05 -6.59
C HIS A 42 11.79 3.90 -7.38
N PHE A 43 12.53 2.99 -6.73
CA PHE A 43 13.07 1.81 -7.41
C PHE A 43 11.96 0.92 -8.00
N VAL A 44 10.88 0.68 -7.24
CA VAL A 44 9.73 -0.09 -7.74
C VAL A 44 9.03 0.65 -8.88
N ALA A 45 8.85 1.97 -8.77
CA ALA A 45 8.25 2.77 -9.84
C ALA A 45 9.13 2.81 -11.10
N ASP A 46 10.45 2.90 -10.97
CA ASP A 46 11.40 2.83 -12.08
C ASP A 46 11.36 1.44 -12.75
N TYR A 47 11.32 0.37 -11.95
CA TYR A 47 11.17 -0.98 -12.47
C TYR A 47 9.86 -1.13 -13.24
N PHE A 48 8.75 -0.64 -12.67
CA PHE A 48 7.41 -0.63 -13.24
C PHE A 48 7.35 0.02 -14.63
N THR A 49 8.07 1.12 -14.87
CA THR A 49 8.04 1.79 -16.18
C THR A 49 8.48 0.93 -17.36
N ASN A 50 9.22 -0.16 -17.12
CA ASN A 50 9.65 -1.08 -18.18
C ASN A 50 8.52 -2.00 -18.69
N PHE A 51 7.40 -2.08 -17.97
CA PHE A 51 6.24 -2.92 -18.30
C PHE A 51 5.12 -2.14 -18.98
N LEU A 52 5.27 -0.83 -19.15
CA LEU A 52 4.24 -0.03 -19.80
C LEU A 52 4.33 -0.12 -21.32
N PRO A 53 3.17 -0.24 -22.01
CA PRO A 53 3.14 -0.32 -23.45
C PRO A 53 3.70 0.96 -24.07
N ILE A 54 4.61 0.80 -25.02
CA ILE A 54 5.21 1.88 -25.78
C ILE A 54 4.33 2.11 -27.01
N ASP A 55 3.20 2.82 -26.88
CA ASP A 55 2.41 3.18 -28.06
C ASP A 55 1.99 4.66 -28.11
N GLU A 56 2.27 5.26 -29.28
CA GLU A 56 1.96 6.60 -29.83
C GLU A 56 2.00 7.87 -28.93
N ALA A 57 1.72 9.02 -29.56
CA ALA A 57 1.90 10.37 -29.06
C ALA A 57 1.37 10.56 -27.62
N ASP A 58 2.09 11.36 -26.83
CA ASP A 58 1.92 11.55 -25.37
C ASP A 58 2.46 10.44 -24.46
N HIS A 59 3.20 9.46 -25.00
CA HIS A 59 3.90 8.42 -24.23
C HIS A 59 4.74 8.96 -23.06
N GLU A 60 5.54 10.02 -23.25
CA GLU A 60 6.37 10.57 -22.17
C GLU A 60 5.55 11.17 -21.02
N HIS A 61 4.40 11.77 -21.32
CA HIS A 61 3.53 12.36 -20.31
C HIS A 61 2.85 11.27 -19.49
N ARG A 62 2.20 10.31 -20.17
CA ARG A 62 1.55 9.17 -19.52
C ARG A 62 2.53 8.39 -18.67
N LEU A 63 3.68 8.01 -19.22
CA LEU A 63 4.73 7.29 -18.50
C LEU A 63 5.14 8.01 -17.21
N LYS A 64 5.26 9.33 -17.25
CA LYS A 64 5.60 10.16 -16.09
C LYS A 64 4.47 10.19 -15.07
N GLU A 65 3.22 10.33 -15.50
CA GLU A 65 2.04 10.29 -14.62
C GLU A 65 1.91 8.92 -13.93
N SER A 66 1.97 7.84 -14.70
CA SER A 66 1.96 6.46 -14.21
C SER A 66 3.05 6.21 -13.19
N LYS A 67 4.29 6.63 -13.50
CA LYS A 67 5.43 6.50 -12.58
C LYS A 67 5.21 7.29 -11.29
N ASN A 68 4.67 8.50 -11.39
CA ASN A 68 4.39 9.31 -10.20
C ASN A 68 3.29 8.68 -9.34
N ALA A 69 2.23 8.17 -9.95
CA ALA A 69 1.15 7.47 -9.27
C ALA A 69 1.66 6.22 -8.53
N VAL A 70 2.36 5.34 -9.25
CA VAL A 70 2.98 4.13 -8.66
C VAL A 70 3.97 4.51 -7.56
N SER A 71 4.82 5.52 -7.78
CA SER A 71 5.79 5.96 -6.78
C SER A 71 5.13 6.53 -5.52
N TYR A 72 4.02 7.25 -5.66
CA TYR A 72 3.27 7.78 -4.52
C TYR A 72 2.64 6.64 -3.72
N VAL A 73 1.84 5.80 -4.38
CA VAL A 73 1.15 4.66 -3.78
C VAL A 73 2.14 3.71 -3.10
N ALA A 74 3.23 3.38 -3.79
CA ALA A 74 4.32 2.57 -3.24
C ALA A 74 4.92 3.19 -1.97
N ASN A 75 5.18 4.50 -1.97
CA ASN A 75 5.76 5.18 -0.82
C ASN A 75 4.80 5.16 0.37
N GLU A 76 3.53 5.51 0.15
CA GLU A 76 2.52 5.56 1.22
C GLU A 76 2.25 4.18 1.82
N LEU A 77 2.10 3.13 1.01
CA LEU A 77 1.89 1.77 1.51
C LEU A 77 3.11 1.26 2.29
N LEU A 78 4.32 1.46 1.77
CA LEU A 78 5.53 1.06 2.46
C LEU A 78 5.73 1.86 3.76
N GLU A 79 5.43 3.16 3.74
CA GLU A 79 5.49 4.01 4.92
C GLU A 79 4.51 3.55 5.99
N ASN A 80 3.25 3.30 5.64
CA ASN A 80 2.27 2.76 6.56
C ASN A 80 2.71 1.41 7.14
N ALA A 81 3.15 0.48 6.29
CA ALA A 81 3.63 -0.83 6.74
C ALA A 81 4.81 -0.71 7.72
N MET A 82 5.74 0.21 7.48
CA MET A 82 6.87 0.46 8.36
C MET A 82 6.48 1.19 9.65
N LYS A 83 5.57 2.18 9.58
CA LYS A 83 5.09 2.98 10.72
C LYS A 83 4.33 2.13 11.73
N PHE A 84 3.47 1.23 11.24
CA PHE A 84 2.60 0.40 12.09
C PHE A 84 3.15 -0.99 12.39
N HIS A 85 4.35 -1.32 11.92
CA HIS A 85 4.97 -2.61 12.22
C HIS A 85 5.26 -2.74 13.72
N ASP A 86 4.90 -3.88 14.31
CA ASP A 86 5.31 -4.21 15.67
C ASP A 86 6.82 -4.45 15.76
N GLU A 87 7.53 -3.53 16.39
CA GLU A 87 8.97 -3.63 16.66
C GLU A 87 9.37 -4.85 17.50
N GLY A 88 8.44 -5.41 18.28
CA GLY A 88 8.65 -6.65 19.03
C GLY A 88 8.57 -7.90 18.15
N SER A 89 8.01 -7.78 16.95
CA SER A 89 7.81 -8.90 16.03
C SER A 89 9.11 -9.29 15.31
N LYS A 90 9.30 -10.59 15.13
CA LYS A 90 10.37 -11.13 14.27
C LYS A 90 9.92 -11.28 12.81
N ASN A 91 8.64 -11.01 12.53
CA ASN A 91 8.09 -11.09 11.18
C ASN A 91 8.72 -10.03 10.29
N LYS A 92 8.89 -10.37 9.01
CA LYS A 92 9.47 -9.46 8.03
C LYS A 92 8.38 -8.56 7.47
N VAL A 93 8.74 -7.33 7.14
CA VAL A 93 7.88 -6.48 6.30
C VAL A 93 8.12 -6.88 4.85
N LYS A 94 7.06 -7.16 4.11
CA LYS A 94 7.10 -7.38 2.66
C LYS A 94 6.50 -6.19 1.95
N PHE A 95 6.98 -5.92 0.75
CA PHE A 95 6.46 -4.87 -0.11
C PHE A 95 6.72 -5.27 -1.55
N GLY A 96 5.77 -5.08 -2.44
CA GLY A 96 5.94 -5.49 -3.82
C GLY A 96 4.89 -4.94 -4.75
N ILE A 97 5.07 -5.30 -6.02
CA ILE A 97 4.17 -4.97 -7.11
C ILE A 97 3.94 -6.21 -7.98
N HIS A 98 2.69 -6.44 -8.35
CA HIS A 98 2.26 -7.33 -9.41
C HIS A 98 1.68 -6.52 -10.57
N PHE A 99 1.70 -7.10 -11.77
CA PHE A 99 1.16 -6.50 -12.98
C PHE A 99 0.03 -7.36 -13.49
N LEU A 100 -1.17 -6.78 -13.60
CA LEU A 100 -2.29 -7.41 -14.28
C LEU A 100 -2.41 -6.77 -15.67
N GLU A 101 -2.13 -7.54 -16.70
CA GLU A 101 -2.32 -7.13 -18.10
C GLU A 101 -3.71 -7.57 -18.57
N GLU A 102 -4.51 -6.60 -19.01
CA GLU A 102 -5.73 -6.80 -19.79
C GLU A 102 -5.48 -6.30 -21.24
N GLU A 103 -6.34 -6.64 -22.20
CA GLU A 103 -6.06 -6.47 -23.65
C GLU A 103 -5.50 -5.08 -24.04
N ASP A 104 -6.00 -4.00 -23.43
CA ASP A 104 -5.60 -2.61 -23.72
C ASP A 104 -5.11 -1.83 -22.48
N ASP A 105 -5.07 -2.44 -21.29
CA ASP A 105 -4.84 -1.76 -20.03
C ASP A 105 -3.90 -2.54 -19.10
N VAL A 106 -3.07 -1.81 -18.34
CA VAL A 106 -2.19 -2.41 -17.32
C VAL A 106 -2.62 -1.92 -15.94
N THR A 107 -2.83 -2.85 -15.01
CA THR A 107 -3.10 -2.52 -13.61
C THR A 107 -1.89 -2.86 -12.75
N ALA A 108 -1.33 -1.84 -12.11
CA ALA A 108 -0.30 -1.97 -11.10
C ALA A 108 -0.94 -2.36 -9.76
N VAL A 109 -0.64 -3.55 -9.25
CA VAL A 109 -1.13 -4.00 -7.94
C VAL A 109 0.00 -3.94 -6.93
N ILE A 110 -0.01 -2.91 -6.11
CA ILE A 110 1.05 -2.61 -5.14
C ILE A 110 0.57 -3.07 -3.78
N PHE A 111 1.44 -3.75 -3.02
CA PHE A 111 1.07 -4.24 -1.70
C PHE A 111 2.21 -4.07 -0.70
N ALA A 112 1.82 -3.93 0.57
CA ALA A 112 2.74 -4.00 1.69
C ALA A 112 2.16 -4.88 2.79
N THR A 113 2.99 -5.73 3.38
CA THR A 113 2.62 -6.65 4.46
C THR A 113 3.48 -6.39 5.68
N ASN A 114 2.85 -6.20 6.84
CA ASN A 114 3.53 -6.04 8.12
C ASN A 114 2.79 -6.80 9.24
N ASN A 115 3.50 -7.09 10.33
CA ASN A 115 2.86 -7.55 11.56
C ASN A 115 2.44 -6.34 12.40
N VAL A 116 1.20 -6.31 12.87
CA VAL A 116 0.59 -5.23 13.65
C VAL A 116 0.10 -5.77 14.99
N LYS A 117 0.26 -4.97 16.06
CA LYS A 117 -0.26 -5.28 17.38
C LYS A 117 -1.79 -5.29 17.40
N PRO A 118 -2.43 -6.06 18.30
CA PRO A 118 -3.89 -6.11 18.41
C PRO A 118 -4.56 -4.72 18.46
N GLU A 119 -4.04 -3.78 19.26
CA GLU A 119 -4.65 -2.44 19.38
C GLU A 119 -4.61 -1.64 18.08
N GLY A 120 -3.61 -1.86 17.22
CA GLY A 120 -3.50 -1.20 15.92
C GLY A 120 -4.43 -1.80 14.87
N VAL A 121 -4.76 -3.09 15.01
CA VAL A 121 -5.65 -3.80 14.09
C VAL A 121 -7.09 -3.34 14.28
N ASP A 122 -7.53 -3.14 15.52
CA ASP A 122 -8.90 -2.68 15.80
C ASP A 122 -9.14 -1.29 15.21
N LYS A 123 -8.20 -0.36 15.39
CA LYS A 123 -8.24 0.97 14.76
C LYS A 123 -8.25 0.90 13.23
N LEU A 124 -7.47 0.00 12.65
CA LEU A 124 -7.45 -0.19 11.20
C LEU A 124 -8.80 -0.71 10.69
N LYS A 125 -9.43 -1.64 11.41
CA LYS A 125 -10.76 -2.17 11.03
C LYS A 125 -11.83 -1.09 11.08
N GLU A 126 -11.87 -0.31 12.16
CA GLU A 126 -12.80 0.83 12.27
C GLU A 126 -12.64 1.80 11.08
N PHE A 127 -11.38 2.12 10.72
CA PHE A 127 -11.09 2.95 9.55
C PHE A 127 -11.55 2.31 8.24
N ILE A 128 -11.28 1.02 8.02
CA ILE A 128 -11.70 0.31 6.79
C ILE A 128 -13.24 0.26 6.70
N GLU A 129 -13.93 0.00 7.80
CA GLU A 129 -15.40 -0.05 7.83
C GLU A 129 -16.01 1.33 7.53
N GLU A 130 -15.46 2.41 8.10
CA GLU A 130 -15.87 3.78 7.77
C GLU A 130 -15.61 4.08 6.28
N LEU A 131 -14.44 3.72 5.77
CA LEU A 131 -14.03 3.92 4.38
C LEU A 131 -14.94 3.21 3.38
N LEU A 132 -15.34 1.97 3.68
CA LEU A 132 -16.19 1.18 2.80
C LEU A 132 -17.68 1.55 2.88
N SER A 133 -18.09 2.31 3.90
CA SER A 133 -19.49 2.70 4.13
C SER A 133 -19.80 4.17 3.84
N SER A 134 -18.79 4.98 3.54
CA SER A 134 -18.91 6.43 3.36
C SER A 134 -18.43 6.88 1.97
N ASP A 135 -18.71 8.14 1.61
CA ASP A 135 -18.12 8.76 0.42
C ASP A 135 -16.63 9.12 0.69
N PRO A 136 -15.68 8.63 -0.11
CA PRO A 136 -14.24 8.90 0.10
C PRO A 136 -13.84 10.38 0.02
N ASN A 137 -14.57 11.21 -0.73
CA ASN A 137 -14.30 12.65 -0.80
C ASN A 137 -14.72 13.35 0.49
N ASP A 138 -15.91 13.01 1.02
CA ASP A 138 -16.39 13.56 2.28
C ASP A 138 -15.48 13.16 3.45
N MET A 139 -15.00 11.91 3.44
CA MET A 139 -13.99 11.44 4.39
C MET A 139 -12.66 12.18 4.24
N TYR A 140 -12.20 12.42 3.02
CA TYR A 140 -10.95 13.15 2.76
C TYR A 140 -11.01 14.59 3.28
N VAL A 141 -12.10 15.31 3.01
CA VAL A 141 -12.32 16.66 3.53
C VAL A 141 -12.33 16.64 5.06
N SER A 142 -13.10 15.73 5.66
CA SER A 142 -13.19 15.59 7.12
C SER A 142 -11.82 15.29 7.75
N GLN A 143 -11.01 14.47 7.09
CA GLN A 143 -9.69 14.09 7.59
C GLN A 143 -8.68 15.24 7.46
N ILE A 144 -8.77 16.05 6.41
CA ILE A 144 -7.96 17.28 6.27
C ILE A 144 -8.28 18.25 7.41
N GLU A 145 -9.56 18.47 7.70
CA GLU A 145 -10.00 19.36 8.78
C GLU A 145 -9.45 18.89 10.13
N LYS A 146 -9.62 17.61 10.47
CA LYS A 146 -9.03 17.01 11.68
C LYS A 146 -7.50 17.18 11.73
N SER A 147 -6.81 16.98 10.61
CA SER A 147 -5.35 17.14 10.54
C SER A 147 -4.88 18.55 10.84
N ALA A 148 -5.63 19.55 10.35
CA ALA A 148 -5.31 20.95 10.57
C ALA A 148 -5.50 21.35 12.03
N GLU A 149 -6.50 20.76 12.71
CA GLU A 149 -6.75 20.96 14.14
C GLU A 149 -5.73 20.24 15.03
N GLU A 150 -5.31 19.03 14.65
CA GLU A 150 -4.41 18.17 15.45
C GLU A 150 -2.90 18.37 15.15
N GLY A 151 -2.54 19.25 14.21
CA GLY A 151 -1.15 19.59 13.92
C GLY A 151 -0.43 18.65 12.93
N GLY A 152 -1.18 17.98 12.05
CA GLY A 152 -0.66 17.38 10.82
C GLY A 152 -0.33 15.87 10.85
N ASP A 153 -0.62 15.14 11.93
CA ASP A 153 -0.35 13.68 12.01
C ASP A 153 -1.65 12.87 12.01
N SER A 154 -2.55 13.14 11.07
CA SER A 154 -3.73 12.28 10.90
C SER A 154 -3.36 11.06 10.05
N SER A 155 -3.59 9.88 10.63
CA SER A 155 -3.48 8.62 9.91
C SER A 155 -4.62 8.51 8.90
N GLY A 156 -4.40 7.87 7.76
CA GLY A 156 -5.45 7.58 6.76
C GLY A 156 -5.55 8.56 5.60
N LEU A 157 -4.97 9.76 5.69
CA LEU A 157 -4.91 10.69 4.55
C LEU A 157 -4.25 10.08 3.32
N GLY A 158 -3.12 9.38 3.48
CA GLY A 158 -2.45 8.72 2.35
C GLY A 158 -3.35 7.72 1.62
N LEU A 159 -4.18 6.96 2.36
CA LEU A 159 -5.16 6.03 1.77
C LEU A 159 -6.27 6.75 1.01
N LEU A 160 -6.78 7.85 1.58
CA LEU A 160 -7.80 8.66 0.92
C LEU A 160 -7.26 9.40 -0.31
N THR A 161 -6.01 9.88 -0.28
CA THR A 161 -5.34 10.47 -1.45
C THR A 161 -5.16 9.44 -2.56
N MET A 162 -4.79 8.19 -2.23
CA MET A 162 -4.71 7.12 -3.22
C MET A 162 -6.04 6.89 -3.95
N ILE A 163 -7.15 6.92 -3.21
CA ILE A 163 -8.50 6.73 -3.77
C ILE A 163 -8.91 7.95 -4.61
N ASN A 164 -8.76 9.17 -4.10
CA ASN A 164 -9.29 10.38 -4.75
C ASN A 164 -8.45 10.88 -5.91
N ASP A 165 -7.11 10.88 -5.77
CA ASP A 165 -6.22 11.48 -6.78
C ASP A 165 -5.78 10.45 -7.84
N TYR A 166 -5.78 9.15 -7.48
CA TYR A 166 -5.30 8.08 -8.36
C TYR A 166 -6.35 7.00 -8.65
N SER A 167 -7.61 7.17 -8.19
CA SER A 167 -8.68 6.19 -8.36
C SER A 167 -8.29 4.77 -7.89
N ALA A 168 -7.42 4.69 -6.88
CA ALA A 168 -6.89 3.40 -6.46
C ALA A 168 -7.97 2.53 -5.80
N GLN A 169 -8.07 1.28 -6.23
CA GLN A 169 -8.92 0.29 -5.56
C GLN A 169 -8.14 -0.38 -4.44
N MET A 170 -8.66 -0.25 -3.23
CA MET A 170 -7.97 -0.70 -2.02
C MET A 170 -8.47 -2.07 -1.57
N GLY A 171 -7.56 -2.90 -1.09
CA GLY A 171 -7.87 -4.20 -0.51
C GLY A 171 -7.02 -4.50 0.72
N TRP A 172 -7.57 -5.28 1.65
CA TRP A 172 -6.86 -5.71 2.86
C TRP A 172 -7.06 -7.18 3.16
N ASN A 173 -6.00 -7.80 3.69
CA ASN A 173 -6.03 -9.12 4.28
C ASN A 173 -5.46 -9.08 5.70
N LEU A 174 -6.26 -9.48 6.68
CA LEU A 174 -5.93 -9.45 8.10
C LEU A 174 -5.90 -10.89 8.63
N GLU A 175 -4.69 -11.43 8.78
CA GLU A 175 -4.45 -12.78 9.27
C GLU A 175 -3.93 -12.77 10.71
N THR A 176 -4.78 -13.15 11.66
CA THR A 176 -4.37 -13.29 13.08
C THR A 176 -3.63 -14.61 13.29
N VAL A 177 -2.36 -14.50 13.69
CA VAL A 177 -1.46 -15.62 13.97
C VAL A 177 -1.32 -15.81 15.48
N GLN A 178 -1.49 -17.05 15.95
CA GLN A 178 -1.32 -17.42 17.37
C GLN A 178 0.10 -17.96 17.62
N GLY A 179 0.73 -17.62 18.75
CA GLY A 179 2.03 -18.15 19.17
C GLY A 179 3.01 -17.09 19.69
N GLU A 180 4.32 -17.41 19.72
CA GLU A 180 5.40 -16.53 20.22
C GLU A 180 5.58 -15.21 19.42
N SER A 181 4.93 -15.10 18.25
CA SER A 181 4.88 -13.90 17.42
C SER A 181 3.44 -13.39 17.31
N SER A 182 2.72 -13.39 18.43
CA SER A 182 1.31 -13.01 18.50
C SER A 182 1.08 -11.61 17.93
N GLY A 183 0.19 -11.53 16.94
CA GLY A 183 -0.15 -10.31 16.23
C GLY A 183 -0.99 -10.65 15.01
N THR A 184 -1.34 -9.63 14.25
CA THR A 184 -2.05 -9.80 12.98
C THR A 184 -1.11 -9.43 11.85
N ILE A 185 -0.93 -10.33 10.90
CA ILE A 185 -0.30 -10.01 9.63
C ILE A 185 -1.33 -9.26 8.81
N VAL A 186 -1.01 -8.01 8.49
CA VAL A 186 -1.85 -7.14 7.68
C VAL A 186 -1.16 -6.99 6.34
N THR A 187 -1.87 -7.34 5.27
CA THR A 187 -1.50 -6.96 3.91
C THR A 187 -2.46 -5.87 3.45
N THR A 188 -1.92 -4.69 3.13
CA THR A 188 -2.66 -3.62 2.45
C THR A 188 -2.25 -3.61 0.99
N MET A 189 -3.23 -3.52 0.11
CA MET A 189 -3.08 -3.56 -1.34
C MET A 189 -3.77 -2.35 -1.97
N ALA A 190 -3.18 -1.79 -3.01
CA ALA A 190 -3.76 -0.76 -3.85
C ALA A 190 -3.58 -1.16 -5.31
N GLN A 191 -4.66 -1.08 -6.09
CA GLN A 191 -4.66 -1.31 -7.53
C GLN A 191 -4.79 0.04 -8.22
N VAL A 192 -3.87 0.33 -9.13
CA VAL A 192 -3.89 1.57 -9.93
C VAL A 192 -3.94 1.16 -11.39
N LYS A 193 -5.01 1.55 -12.08
CA LYS A 193 -5.13 1.40 -13.51
C LYS A 193 -4.29 2.47 -14.22
N ILE A 194 -3.53 2.07 -15.22
CA ILE A 194 -2.50 2.90 -15.86
C ILE A 194 -2.77 3.04 -17.36
#